data_AF-A0A928XTJ0-F1
#
_entry.id   AF-A0A928XTJ0-F1
#
_cell.length_a   1.000
_cell.length_b   1.000
_cell.length_c   1.000
_cell.angle_alpha   90.00
_cell.angle_beta   90.00
_cell.angle_gamma   90.00
#
_symmetry.space_group_name_H-M   'P 1'
#
loop_
_entity.id
_entity.type
_entity.pdbx_description
1 polymer ?
#
loop_
_entity_poly.entity_id
_entity_poly.type
_entity_poly.pdbx_seq_one_letter_code
_entity_poly.pdbx_strand_id
1 'polypeptide(L)'
;MALHLRTQAGGAAAGMGGGCAALFGSVFILAGVAVGFFLYFPAIQGWWSARLWEETPCWIEKVEMSRSRGSKGGTTYEVKAEYRYEFRGRAYRADRVGLTEGSDNFGDFQQRAHATLQPYENAGRPFRCLVNPQNPEQAVLFPELRWGLMLLMSLFPTLFPMAGGLVAFGGMAMAREAMRVLALKKRHPETPWKWKTEWSGNEITATRGGVAPLLAAAGWIALIQGPLAAAIVVSGEISHGLLALLGLLPCLLALLPLWLGWRRMKARRVLGAVSFLPREWPLKSGGVLAGEIRLGTHPSPLTMLTVRAHCTRRVTRGSGKHSSTSHEVLWEHTQTISAAEARRDGHGSSIPLRIDIPRGLPSVDVEPVVRLAGERVVNLWALEVGPEKLKPQSLPLPVFGEAERAPDEVEEEKTGGTALPMDQEQLETRLKARGIEAQFDSEGRPLSLFCPASRHRATAVFLLFFGAVWTTALVVMLATDAPLLFKIVWGISAPAIDIFAVWLLLHERRVDLSGSELRIDSRAGPFYSKREALEPRHIVQFTHDSNMRSGNQVFYRVRLETTFGKKITIIDGLTEEATAAELSRRLMRWKQEA
;
A
#
# COMPACT_ATOMS: atom_id res chain seq x y z
N MET A 1 10.30 -45.40 35.13
CA MET A 1 10.88 -44.04 35.06
C MET A 1 10.50 -43.43 33.72
N ALA A 2 9.33 -42.78 33.65
CA ALA A 2 8.76 -42.23 32.42
C ALA A 2 9.20 -40.78 32.26
N LEU A 3 9.94 -40.45 31.20
CA LEU A 3 10.24 -39.07 30.84
C LEU A 3 9.26 -38.62 29.75
N HIS A 4 8.30 -37.79 30.15
CA HIS A 4 7.42 -37.05 29.26
C HIS A 4 8.24 -36.06 28.41
N LEU A 5 8.39 -36.34 27.11
CA LEU A 5 8.80 -35.34 26.13
C LEU A 5 7.62 -34.42 25.85
N ARG A 6 7.62 -33.27 26.53
CA ARG A 6 6.72 -32.15 26.30
C ARG A 6 7.00 -31.60 24.90
N THR A 7 6.09 -31.83 23.96
CA THR A 7 6.05 -31.16 22.67
C THR A 7 5.86 -29.66 22.90
N GLN A 8 6.94 -28.89 22.86
CA GLN A 8 6.86 -27.43 22.80
C GLN A 8 6.25 -27.05 21.45
N ALA A 9 4.99 -26.62 21.51
CA ALA A 9 4.32 -25.90 20.43
C ALA A 9 5.16 -24.68 20.04
N GLY A 10 5.90 -24.79 18.93
CA GLY A 10 6.74 -23.72 18.40
C GLY A 10 5.89 -22.53 17.95
N GLY A 11 6.06 -21.41 18.64
CA GLY A 11 5.38 -20.15 18.37
C GLY A 11 5.51 -19.72 16.90
N ALA A 12 4.37 -19.71 16.22
CA ALA A 12 4.16 -18.83 15.08
C ALA A 12 4.34 -17.38 15.58
N ALA A 13 4.99 -16.52 14.80
CA ALA A 13 4.97 -15.09 15.03
C ALA A 13 3.51 -14.69 15.31
N ALA A 14 3.26 -14.12 16.50
CA ALA A 14 1.92 -13.73 16.93
C ALA A 14 1.46 -12.52 16.11
N GLY A 15 1.04 -12.77 14.86
CA GLY A 15 0.06 -11.92 14.23
C GLY A 15 -1.17 -11.91 15.14
N MET A 16 -1.76 -10.74 15.36
CA MET A 16 -3.00 -10.63 16.12
C MET A 16 -3.98 -11.68 15.60
N GLY A 17 -4.45 -12.57 16.48
CA GLY A 17 -5.47 -13.54 16.11
C GLY A 17 -6.66 -12.83 15.47
N GLY A 18 -7.35 -13.45 14.52
CA GLY A 18 -8.41 -12.77 13.75
C GLY A 18 -9.45 -12.05 14.60
N GLY A 19 -9.76 -12.59 15.79
CA GLY A 19 -10.62 -11.94 16.79
C GLY A 19 -10.00 -10.68 17.42
N CYS A 20 -8.71 -10.70 17.75
CA CYS A 20 -7.99 -9.52 18.26
C CYS A 20 -7.88 -8.42 17.19
N ALA A 21 -7.60 -8.79 15.94
CA ALA A 21 -7.57 -7.84 14.82
C ALA A 21 -8.94 -7.19 14.59
N ALA A 22 -10.02 -7.98 14.69
CA ALA A 22 -11.38 -7.47 14.60
C ALA A 22 -11.71 -6.48 15.72
N LEU A 23 -11.38 -6.81 16.97
CA LEU A 23 -11.65 -5.96 18.14
C LEU A 23 -10.81 -4.67 18.14
N PHE A 24 -9.56 -4.75 17.70
CA PHE A 24 -8.73 -3.55 17.56
C PHE A 24 -9.25 -2.63 16.43
N GLY A 25 -9.57 -3.20 15.27
CA GLY A 25 -10.08 -2.44 14.14
C GLY A 25 -11.45 -1.80 14.42
N SER A 26 -12.30 -2.43 15.24
CA SER A 26 -13.62 -1.90 15.58
C SER A 26 -13.56 -0.59 16.38
N VAL A 27 -12.55 -0.40 17.25
CA VAL A 27 -12.37 0.86 17.99
C VAL A 27 -12.18 2.04 17.04
N PHE A 28 -11.36 1.89 16.00
CA PHE A 28 -11.15 2.94 15.00
C PHE A 28 -12.41 3.19 14.16
N ILE A 29 -13.13 2.13 13.77
CA ILE A 29 -14.41 2.26 13.07
C ILE A 29 -15.40 3.08 13.92
N LEU A 30 -15.59 2.69 15.18
CA LEU A 30 -16.53 3.35 16.09
C LEU A 30 -16.14 4.80 16.35
N ALA A 31 -14.85 5.09 16.56
CA ALA A 31 -14.38 6.46 16.75
C ALA A 31 -14.65 7.34 15.52
N GLY A 32 -14.32 6.86 14.32
CA GLY A 32 -14.57 7.59 13.08
C GLY A 32 -16.06 7.80 12.81
N VAL A 33 -16.88 6.76 13.00
CA VAL A 33 -18.34 6.84 12.84
C VAL A 33 -18.95 7.79 13.87
N ALA A 34 -18.49 7.80 15.12
CA ALA A 34 -18.97 8.71 16.15
C ALA A 34 -18.68 10.17 15.78
N VAL A 35 -17.46 10.49 15.34
CA VAL A 35 -17.13 11.85 14.85
C VAL A 35 -18.01 12.22 13.65
N GLY A 36 -18.22 11.27 12.72
CA GLY A 36 -19.12 11.43 11.59
C GLY A 36 -20.55 11.79 12.02
N PHE A 37 -21.13 10.96 12.87
CA PHE A 37 -22.53 11.01 13.28
C PHE A 37 -22.86 12.16 14.22
N PHE A 38 -22.00 12.45 15.20
CA PHE A 38 -22.28 13.46 16.22
C PHE A 38 -21.80 14.86 15.87
N LEU A 39 -20.80 15.00 15.00
CA LEU A 39 -20.17 16.30 14.75
C LEU A 39 -20.25 16.71 13.28
N TYR A 40 -19.81 15.83 12.37
CA TYR A 40 -19.65 16.18 10.97
C TYR A 40 -20.99 16.27 10.20
N PHE A 41 -21.81 15.23 10.23
CA PHE A 41 -23.10 15.23 9.53
C PHE A 41 -24.11 16.24 10.11
N PRO A 42 -24.23 16.42 11.44
CA PRO A 42 -25.13 17.42 12.00
C PRO A 42 -24.80 18.85 11.59
N ALA A 43 -23.51 19.20 11.42
CA ALA A 43 -23.11 20.51 10.93
C ALA A 43 -23.57 20.75 9.48
N ILE A 44 -23.36 19.76 8.60
CA ILE A 44 -23.79 19.82 7.19
C ILE A 44 -25.31 19.86 7.09
N GLN A 45 -26.01 19.02 7.87
CA GLN A 45 -27.47 18.99 7.91
C GLN A 45 -28.02 20.33 8.42
N GLY A 46 -27.43 20.88 9.49
CA GLY A 46 -27.81 22.18 10.04
C GLY A 46 -27.64 23.31 9.03
N TRP A 47 -26.54 23.30 8.27
CA TRP A 47 -26.34 24.23 7.17
C TRP A 47 -27.41 24.09 6.09
N TRP A 48 -27.74 22.85 5.70
CA TRP A 48 -28.75 22.60 4.68
C TRP A 48 -30.14 23.07 5.13
N SER A 49 -30.51 22.80 6.38
CA SER A 49 -31.80 23.20 6.95
C SER A 49 -31.90 24.72 7.17
N ALA A 50 -30.82 25.36 7.62
CA ALA A 50 -30.79 26.79 7.93
C ALA A 50 -31.11 27.69 6.72
N ARG A 51 -30.97 27.17 5.50
CA ARG A 51 -31.37 27.87 4.27
C ARG A 51 -32.87 28.12 4.15
N LEU A 52 -33.68 27.38 4.91
CA LEU A 52 -35.13 27.53 4.98
C LEU A 52 -35.59 28.16 6.30
N TRP A 53 -34.65 28.59 7.15
CA TRP A 53 -34.98 29.22 8.43
C TRP A 53 -35.29 30.70 8.24
N GLU A 54 -36.14 31.23 9.10
CA GLU A 54 -36.61 32.62 9.02
C GLU A 54 -35.69 33.52 9.84
N GLU A 55 -35.23 34.63 9.27
CA GLU A 55 -34.47 35.64 10.00
C GLU A 55 -35.39 36.38 10.99
N THR A 56 -35.07 36.31 12.28
CA THR A 56 -35.86 36.87 13.38
C THR A 56 -34.95 37.73 14.27
N PRO A 57 -35.41 38.88 14.77
CA PRO A 57 -34.67 39.66 15.76
C PRO A 57 -34.58 38.90 17.11
N CYS A 58 -33.37 38.80 17.66
CA CYS A 58 -33.09 38.23 18.98
C CYS A 58 -32.32 39.21 19.88
N TRP A 59 -32.43 39.04 21.19
CA TRP A 59 -31.72 39.84 22.18
C TRP A 59 -30.72 38.96 22.90
N ILE A 60 -29.45 39.37 22.86
CA ILE A 60 -28.34 38.65 23.48
C ILE A 60 -28.34 38.94 24.98
N GLU A 61 -28.57 37.91 25.78
CA GLU A 61 -28.64 37.99 27.25
C GLU A 61 -27.26 37.80 27.89
N LYS A 62 -26.42 36.94 27.29
CA LYS A 62 -25.06 36.63 27.80
C LYS A 62 -24.12 36.24 26.67
N VAL A 63 -22.85 36.63 26.74
CA VAL A 63 -21.78 36.15 25.84
C VAL A 63 -20.52 35.84 26.63
N GLU A 64 -19.97 34.64 26.46
CA GLU A 64 -18.74 34.21 27.10
C GLU A 64 -17.78 33.59 26.08
N MET A 65 -16.48 33.83 26.24
CA MET A 65 -15.45 33.09 25.52
C MET A 65 -14.60 32.30 26.50
N SER A 66 -14.76 30.97 26.48
CA SER A 66 -13.91 30.08 27.26
C SER A 66 -12.58 29.86 26.52
N ARG A 67 -11.49 29.76 27.30
CA ARG A 67 -10.15 29.44 26.80
C ARG A 67 -9.60 28.27 27.58
N SER A 68 -9.24 27.20 26.90
CA SER A 68 -8.63 26.03 27.52
C SER A 68 -7.23 25.83 26.99
N ARG A 69 -6.25 25.68 27.89
CA ARG A 69 -4.85 25.44 27.53
C ARG A 69 -4.53 23.98 27.75
N GLY A 70 -4.21 23.27 26.67
CA GLY A 70 -3.81 21.87 26.75
C GLY A 70 -2.47 21.70 27.46
N SER A 71 -2.28 20.56 28.12
CA SER A 71 -1.04 20.18 28.81
C SER A 71 0.21 20.14 27.91
N LYS A 72 0.01 20.22 26.58
CA LYS A 72 1.05 20.23 25.54
C LYS A 72 1.12 21.55 24.75
N GLY A 73 0.53 22.63 25.26
CA GLY A 73 0.81 24.00 24.80
C GLY A 73 -0.18 24.65 23.82
N GLY A 74 -1.14 23.92 23.24
CA GLY A 74 -2.18 24.50 22.38
C GLY A 74 -3.32 25.13 23.18
N THR A 75 -3.86 26.26 22.72
CA THR A 75 -5.04 26.91 23.31
C THR A 75 -6.26 26.63 22.43
N THR A 76 -7.40 26.26 23.02
CA THR A 76 -8.70 26.19 22.34
C THR A 76 -9.62 27.28 22.86
N TYR A 77 -10.52 27.71 21.99
CA TYR A 77 -11.49 28.77 22.22
C TYR A 77 -12.89 28.21 21.98
N GLU A 78 -13.85 28.64 22.80
CA GLU A 78 -15.26 28.36 22.61
C GLU A 78 -16.05 29.62 22.93
N VAL A 79 -16.82 30.14 21.98
CA VAL A 79 -17.82 31.17 22.25
C VAL A 79 -19.13 30.50 22.65
N LYS A 80 -19.74 30.99 23.73
CA LYS A 80 -21.09 30.66 24.17
C LYS A 80 -21.89 31.95 24.22
N ALA A 81 -23.15 31.90 23.79
CA ALA A 81 -24.06 33.03 23.95
C ALA A 81 -25.44 32.52 24.29
N GLU A 82 -26.14 33.19 25.20
CA GLU A 82 -27.54 32.94 25.51
C GLU A 82 -28.37 34.09 24.94
N TYR A 83 -29.46 33.78 24.25
CA TYR A 83 -30.30 34.79 23.62
C TYR A 83 -31.77 34.40 23.65
N ARG A 84 -32.62 35.42 23.71
CA ARG A 84 -34.07 35.28 23.60
C ARG A 84 -34.58 35.85 22.29
N TYR A 85 -35.66 35.29 21.78
CA TYR A 85 -36.34 35.76 20.58
C TYR A 85 -37.83 35.48 20.71
N GLU A 86 -38.61 36.18 19.89
CA GLU A 86 -40.04 35.96 19.79
C GLU A 86 -40.35 35.43 18.39
N PHE A 87 -41.03 34.30 18.32
CA PHE A 87 -41.45 33.71 17.06
C PHE A 87 -42.95 33.43 17.11
N ARG A 88 -43.70 34.05 16.20
CA ARG A 88 -45.18 33.92 16.09
C ARG A 88 -45.90 34.19 17.42
N GLY A 89 -45.50 35.24 18.15
CA GLY A 89 -46.16 35.66 19.39
C GLY A 89 -45.73 34.88 20.64
N ARG A 90 -44.75 33.97 20.54
CA ARG A 90 -44.25 33.17 21.66
C ARG A 90 -42.76 33.42 21.87
N ALA A 91 -42.38 33.62 23.12
CA ALA A 91 -40.99 33.81 23.52
C ALA A 91 -40.26 32.47 23.62
N TYR A 92 -39.03 32.44 23.10
CA TYR A 92 -38.11 31.31 23.10
C TYR A 92 -36.73 31.75 23.58
N ARG A 93 -35.92 30.78 23.99
CA ARG A 93 -34.49 30.95 24.30
C ARG A 93 -33.68 29.91 23.55
N ALA A 94 -32.49 30.28 23.13
CA ALA A 94 -31.51 29.37 22.56
C ALA A 94 -30.09 29.83 22.92
N ASP A 95 -29.14 28.93 22.75
CA ASP A 95 -27.73 29.11 23.11
C ASP A 95 -26.76 28.81 21.95
N ARG A 96 -27.30 28.36 20.82
CA ARG A 96 -26.51 27.90 19.69
C ARG A 96 -25.92 29.08 18.90
N VAL A 97 -24.60 29.24 19.00
CA VAL A 97 -23.88 30.31 18.28
C VAL A 97 -23.63 29.95 16.82
N GLY A 98 -23.18 28.73 16.53
CA GLY A 98 -22.88 28.28 15.18
C GLY A 98 -23.31 26.83 14.92
N LEU A 99 -23.11 26.35 13.70
CA LEU A 99 -23.48 24.99 13.31
C LEU A 99 -22.57 23.90 13.89
N THR A 100 -21.33 24.28 14.25
CA THR A 100 -20.38 23.44 14.97
C THR A 100 -20.23 23.94 16.40
N GLU A 101 -20.39 23.05 17.36
CA GLU A 101 -20.28 23.37 18.79
C GLU A 101 -19.00 22.79 19.39
N GLY A 102 -18.63 23.31 20.57
CA GLY A 102 -17.45 22.89 21.32
C GLY A 102 -16.22 23.75 21.08
N SER A 103 -15.22 23.55 21.93
CA SER A 103 -13.97 24.31 21.87
C SER A 103 -13.08 23.83 20.73
N ASP A 104 -12.51 24.76 19.99
CA ASP A 104 -11.56 24.47 18.93
C ASP A 104 -10.56 25.62 18.75
N ASN A 105 -9.60 25.45 17.86
CA ASN A 105 -8.60 26.46 17.54
C ASN A 105 -8.39 26.58 16.03
N PHE A 106 -9.45 26.30 15.28
CA PHE A 106 -9.43 26.19 13.84
C PHE A 106 -10.10 27.41 13.18
N GLY A 107 -9.28 28.27 12.58
CA GLY A 107 -9.74 29.54 12.02
C GLY A 107 -10.05 30.57 13.11
N ASP A 108 -10.75 31.64 12.72
CA ASP A 108 -11.03 32.82 13.56
C ASP A 108 -12.47 32.91 14.06
N PHE A 109 -13.30 31.89 13.76
CA PHE A 109 -14.74 31.93 14.00
C PHE A 109 -15.10 32.25 15.45
N GLN A 110 -14.47 31.57 16.40
CA GLN A 110 -14.78 31.70 17.83
C GLN A 110 -14.53 33.14 18.31
N GLN A 111 -13.40 33.74 17.91
CA GLN A 111 -13.01 35.09 18.26
C GLN A 111 -13.86 36.13 17.54
N ARG A 112 -14.12 35.93 16.24
CA ARG A 112 -14.95 36.82 15.40
C ARG A 112 -16.40 36.84 15.89
N ALA A 113 -16.98 35.69 16.20
CA ALA A 113 -18.33 35.58 16.74
C ALA A 113 -18.42 36.27 18.10
N HIS A 114 -17.47 36.03 19.02
CA HIS A 114 -17.42 36.72 20.31
C HIS A 114 -17.33 38.25 20.14
N ALA A 115 -16.38 38.74 19.33
CA ALA A 115 -16.21 40.17 19.09
C ALA A 115 -17.46 40.82 18.45
N THR A 116 -18.21 40.06 17.64
CA THR A 116 -19.45 40.51 17.00
C THR A 116 -20.61 40.58 17.98
N LEU A 117 -20.73 39.59 18.89
CA LEU A 117 -21.85 39.47 19.82
C LEU A 117 -21.67 40.30 21.09
N GLN A 118 -20.44 40.50 21.56
CA GLN A 118 -20.14 41.22 22.80
C GLN A 118 -20.81 42.61 22.91
N PRO A 119 -20.88 43.44 21.86
CA PRO A 119 -21.56 44.74 21.93
C PRO A 119 -23.10 44.67 22.03
N TYR A 120 -23.70 43.49 21.86
CA TYR A 120 -25.15 43.27 21.96
C TYR A 120 -25.57 42.72 23.34
N GLU A 121 -24.62 42.24 24.15
CA GLU A 121 -24.88 41.69 25.47
C GLU A 121 -25.57 42.71 26.37
N ASN A 122 -26.81 42.41 26.79
CA ASN A 122 -27.64 43.26 27.65
C ASN A 122 -27.83 44.71 27.16
N ALA A 123 -27.55 44.98 25.88
CA ALA A 123 -27.61 46.33 25.31
C ALA A 123 -29.03 46.74 24.88
N GLY A 124 -30.02 45.86 25.00
CA GLY A 124 -31.42 46.11 24.59
C GLY A 124 -31.65 46.23 23.08
N ARG A 125 -30.58 46.21 22.27
CA ARG A 125 -30.63 46.25 20.81
C ARG A 125 -30.71 44.83 20.21
N PRO A 126 -31.53 44.60 19.18
CA PRO A 126 -31.66 43.27 18.58
C PRO A 126 -30.45 42.91 17.69
N PHE A 127 -30.10 41.62 17.68
CA PHE A 127 -29.23 40.96 16.71
C PHE A 127 -30.08 40.05 15.81
N ARG A 128 -29.56 39.57 14.68
CA ARG A 128 -30.29 38.62 13.83
C ARG A 128 -30.02 37.18 14.27
N CYS A 129 -31.06 36.36 14.42
CA CYS A 129 -30.94 34.90 14.48
C CYS A 129 -31.77 34.27 13.37
N LEU A 130 -31.44 33.03 13.00
CA LEU A 130 -32.27 32.21 12.13
C LEU A 130 -33.04 31.21 12.99
N VAL A 131 -34.36 31.23 12.86
CA VAL A 131 -35.27 30.36 13.62
C VAL A 131 -35.86 29.31 12.69
N ASN A 132 -35.87 28.05 13.13
CA ASN A 132 -36.49 26.97 12.39
C ASN A 132 -38.03 27.10 12.45
N PRO A 133 -38.74 27.40 11.34
CA PRO A 133 -40.19 27.60 11.37
C PRO A 133 -40.98 26.33 11.66
N GLN A 134 -40.38 25.15 11.47
CA GLN A 134 -40.98 23.85 11.78
C GLN A 134 -40.74 23.43 13.23
N ASN A 135 -39.67 23.91 13.85
CA ASN A 135 -39.38 23.69 15.26
C ASN A 135 -38.76 24.95 15.89
N PRO A 136 -39.59 25.92 16.34
CA PRO A 136 -39.10 27.22 16.79
C PRO A 136 -38.23 27.21 18.05
N GLU A 137 -38.00 26.06 18.70
CA GLU A 137 -37.00 25.93 19.77
C GLU A 137 -35.55 25.92 19.22
N GLN A 138 -35.39 25.64 17.91
CA GLN A 138 -34.10 25.66 17.25
C GLN A 138 -33.84 27.01 16.59
N ALA A 139 -32.80 27.69 17.06
CA ALA A 139 -32.27 28.88 16.43
C ALA A 139 -30.75 28.83 16.33
N VAL A 140 -30.16 29.63 15.44
CA VAL A 140 -28.70 29.80 15.32
C VAL A 140 -28.33 31.24 14.97
N LEU A 141 -27.23 31.75 15.53
CA LEU A 141 -26.74 33.11 15.24
C LEU A 141 -25.93 33.18 13.95
N PHE A 142 -25.02 32.21 13.73
CA PHE A 142 -24.16 32.13 12.55
C PHE A 142 -24.39 30.80 11.80
N PRO A 143 -25.17 30.80 10.71
CA PRO A 143 -25.46 29.59 9.92
C PRO A 143 -24.34 29.21 8.94
N GLU A 144 -23.15 29.83 9.04
CA GLU A 144 -22.05 29.58 8.11
C GLU A 144 -21.41 28.21 8.36
N LEU A 145 -21.14 27.47 7.29
CA LEU A 145 -20.37 26.24 7.38
C LEU A 145 -18.88 26.61 7.43
N ARG A 146 -18.18 26.17 8.48
CA ARG A 146 -16.74 26.41 8.62
C ARG A 146 -15.97 25.47 7.71
N TRP A 147 -15.84 25.80 6.42
CA TRP A 147 -15.35 24.90 5.36
C TRP A 147 -14.02 24.21 5.67
N GLY A 148 -13.03 24.96 6.17
CA GLY A 148 -11.73 24.37 6.53
C GLY A 148 -11.85 23.37 7.69
N LEU A 149 -12.70 23.67 8.68
CA LEU A 149 -12.96 22.76 9.79
C LEU A 149 -13.71 21.52 9.29
N MET A 150 -14.68 21.68 8.38
CA MET A 150 -15.38 20.56 7.76
C MET A 150 -14.47 19.67 6.95
N LEU A 151 -13.54 20.24 6.18
CA LEU A 151 -12.53 19.48 5.45
C LEU A 151 -11.63 18.68 6.39
N LEU A 152 -11.19 19.28 7.50
CA LEU A 152 -10.41 18.57 8.52
C LEU A 152 -11.25 17.47 9.20
N MET A 153 -12.48 17.78 9.59
CA MET A 153 -13.38 16.86 10.27
C MET A 153 -13.78 15.69 9.38
N SER A 154 -13.89 15.88 8.06
CA SER A 154 -14.24 14.81 7.12
C SER A 154 -13.18 13.70 7.04
N LEU A 155 -11.93 13.99 7.41
CA LEU A 155 -10.84 12.99 7.42
C LEU A 155 -11.09 11.88 8.44
N PHE A 156 -11.66 12.20 9.61
CA PHE A 156 -11.91 11.22 10.67
C PHE A 156 -12.93 10.14 10.28
N PRO A 157 -14.17 10.46 9.88
CA PRO A 157 -15.16 9.47 9.44
C PRO A 157 -14.78 8.78 8.13
N THR A 158 -13.82 9.33 7.37
CA THR A 158 -13.30 8.67 6.15
C THR A 158 -12.19 7.68 6.49
N LEU A 159 -11.08 8.15 7.08
CA LEU A 159 -9.86 7.37 7.21
C LEU A 159 -9.91 6.36 8.34
N PHE A 160 -10.51 6.69 9.49
CA PHE A 160 -10.52 5.79 10.65
C PHE A 160 -11.34 4.52 10.38
N PRO A 161 -12.56 4.60 9.82
CA PRO A 161 -13.31 3.39 9.47
C PRO A 161 -12.68 2.60 8.33
N MET A 162 -12.02 3.25 7.37
CA MET A 162 -11.27 2.54 6.32
C MET A 162 -10.09 1.77 6.89
N ALA A 163 -9.28 2.39 7.75
CA ALA A 163 -8.14 1.74 8.39
C ALA A 163 -8.59 0.61 9.33
N GLY A 164 -9.57 0.90 10.19
CA GLY A 164 -10.16 -0.08 11.10
C GLY A 164 -10.82 -1.24 10.35
N GLY A 165 -11.52 -0.97 9.26
CA GLY A 165 -12.12 -1.97 8.38
C GLY A 165 -11.08 -2.85 7.69
N LEU A 166 -10.00 -2.28 7.18
CA LEU A 166 -8.89 -3.04 6.58
C LEU A 166 -8.30 -4.03 7.59
N VAL A 167 -8.05 -3.59 8.82
CA VAL A 167 -7.49 -4.43 9.89
C VAL A 167 -8.50 -5.50 10.34
N ALA A 168 -9.75 -5.10 10.63
CA ALA A 168 -10.76 -6.00 11.14
C ALA A 168 -11.18 -7.06 10.10
N PHE A 169 -11.62 -6.63 8.91
CA PHE A 169 -12.07 -7.54 7.87
C PHE A 169 -10.91 -8.32 7.25
N GLY A 170 -9.72 -7.71 7.11
CA GLY A 170 -8.51 -8.40 6.67
C GLY A 170 -8.07 -9.49 7.64
N GLY A 171 -8.03 -9.18 8.94
CA GLY A 171 -7.72 -10.13 10.00
C GLY A 171 -8.72 -11.29 10.08
N MET A 172 -10.03 -10.99 10.01
CA MET A 172 -11.07 -12.03 9.97
C MET A 172 -10.99 -12.90 8.71
N ALA A 173 -10.72 -12.31 7.54
CA ALA A 173 -10.56 -13.06 6.29
C ALA A 173 -9.35 -14.01 6.37
N MET A 174 -8.21 -13.53 6.88
CA MET A 174 -7.02 -14.36 7.08
C MET A 174 -7.28 -15.48 8.10
N ALA A 175 -7.95 -15.21 9.22
CA ALA A 175 -8.27 -16.23 10.21
C ALA A 175 -9.25 -17.28 9.69
N ARG A 176 -10.29 -16.87 8.95
CA ARG A 176 -11.22 -17.78 8.28
C ARG A 176 -10.51 -18.67 7.27
N GLU A 177 -9.59 -18.10 6.49
CA GLU A 177 -8.81 -18.87 5.54
C GLU A 177 -7.86 -19.85 6.25
N ALA A 178 -7.18 -19.42 7.31
CA ALA A 178 -6.34 -20.30 8.13
C ALA A 178 -7.15 -21.47 8.72
N MET A 179 -8.36 -21.22 9.24
CA MET A 179 -9.25 -22.28 9.74
C MET A 179 -9.68 -23.24 8.63
N ARG A 180 -9.96 -22.75 7.41
CA ARG A 180 -10.28 -23.61 6.26
C ARG A 180 -9.09 -24.48 5.86
N VAL A 181 -7.90 -23.92 5.80
CA VAL A 181 -6.66 -24.67 5.53
C VAL A 181 -6.46 -25.75 6.59
N LEU A 182 -6.64 -25.44 7.88
CA LEU A 182 -6.58 -26.43 8.96
C LEU A 182 -7.64 -27.53 8.81
N ALA A 183 -8.86 -27.19 8.41
CA ALA A 183 -9.92 -28.16 8.16
C ALA A 183 -9.60 -29.07 6.95
N LEU A 184 -9.03 -28.52 5.88
CA LEU A 184 -8.57 -29.27 4.71
C LEU A 184 -7.40 -30.20 5.07
N LYS A 185 -6.43 -29.72 5.86
CA LYS A 185 -5.33 -30.55 6.40
C LYS A 185 -5.86 -31.76 7.17
N LYS A 186 -6.87 -31.56 8.01
CA LYS A 186 -7.51 -32.66 8.78
C LYS A 186 -8.26 -33.67 7.90
N ARG A 187 -8.89 -33.21 6.81
CA ARG A 187 -9.65 -34.08 5.88
C ARG A 187 -8.76 -34.84 4.91
N HIS A 188 -7.60 -34.30 4.57
CA HIS A 188 -6.73 -34.79 3.49
C HIS A 188 -5.27 -34.93 3.96
N PRO A 189 -4.96 -35.73 4.99
CA PRO A 189 -3.61 -35.80 5.58
C PRO A 189 -2.55 -36.22 4.57
N GLU A 190 -2.84 -37.19 3.70
CA GLU A 190 -1.88 -37.75 2.73
C GLU A 190 -1.79 -36.97 1.40
N THR A 191 -2.60 -35.93 1.21
CA THR A 191 -2.65 -35.19 -0.07
C THR A 191 -2.44 -33.68 0.13
N PRO A 192 -1.18 -33.24 0.35
CA PRO A 192 -0.86 -31.84 0.67
C PRO A 192 -1.24 -30.85 -0.44
N TRP A 193 -1.35 -31.31 -1.68
CA TRP A 193 -1.86 -30.51 -2.81
C TRP A 193 -3.35 -30.19 -2.71
N LYS A 194 -4.09 -30.68 -1.71
CA LYS A 194 -5.50 -30.33 -1.45
C LYS A 194 -5.71 -29.41 -0.24
N TRP A 195 -4.63 -28.95 0.41
CA TRP A 195 -4.72 -28.17 1.65
C TRP A 195 -5.11 -26.69 1.48
N LYS A 196 -5.18 -26.20 0.24
CA LYS A 196 -5.63 -24.84 -0.07
C LYS A 196 -7.01 -24.85 -0.72
N THR A 197 -7.77 -23.79 -0.49
CA THR A 197 -9.13 -23.66 -1.05
C THR A 197 -9.11 -23.58 -2.57
N GLU A 198 -8.04 -23.04 -3.17
CA GLU A 198 -7.89 -22.99 -4.62
C GLU A 198 -7.64 -24.37 -5.26
N TRP A 199 -7.23 -25.37 -4.47
CA TRP A 199 -6.86 -26.71 -4.93
C TRP A 199 -7.82 -27.82 -4.48
N SER A 200 -8.80 -27.50 -3.64
CA SER A 200 -9.64 -28.53 -2.99
C SER A 200 -10.62 -29.24 -3.93
N GLY A 201 -10.91 -28.65 -5.10
CA GLY A 201 -11.80 -29.21 -6.11
C GLY A 201 -11.07 -30.09 -7.13
N ASN A 202 -11.76 -30.40 -8.23
CA ASN A 202 -11.16 -31.09 -9.38
C ASN A 202 -10.43 -30.12 -10.33
N GLU A 203 -10.59 -28.81 -10.11
CA GLU A 203 -10.00 -27.74 -10.89
C GLU A 203 -9.28 -26.76 -9.97
N ILE A 204 -8.19 -26.17 -10.46
CA ILE A 204 -7.48 -25.08 -9.80
C ILE A 204 -8.22 -23.78 -10.11
N THR A 205 -8.60 -23.04 -9.09
CA THR A 205 -9.35 -21.78 -9.27
C THR A 205 -8.46 -20.54 -9.13
N ALA A 206 -8.79 -19.48 -9.85
CA ALA A 206 -8.07 -18.21 -9.75
C ALA A 206 -8.21 -17.55 -8.37
N THR A 207 -7.12 -16.95 -7.90
CA THR A 207 -7.10 -16.18 -6.65
C THR A 207 -8.11 -15.03 -6.71
N ARG A 208 -8.83 -14.79 -5.60
CA ARG A 208 -9.84 -13.74 -5.52
C ARG A 208 -9.22 -12.36 -5.78
N GLY A 209 -9.59 -11.77 -6.91
CA GLY A 209 -9.12 -10.45 -7.36
C GLY A 209 -9.54 -9.23 -6.51
N GLY A 210 -10.07 -9.40 -5.30
CA GLY A 210 -10.29 -8.29 -4.35
C GLY A 210 -11.09 -7.10 -4.88
N VAL A 211 -12.14 -7.32 -5.69
CA VAL A 211 -12.99 -6.24 -6.22
C VAL A 211 -13.90 -5.66 -5.13
N ALA A 212 -14.54 -6.52 -4.34
CA ALA A 212 -15.44 -6.11 -3.26
C ALA A 212 -14.84 -5.07 -2.29
N PRO A 213 -13.62 -5.24 -1.74
CA PRO A 213 -13.04 -4.23 -0.86
C PRO A 213 -12.73 -2.90 -1.57
N LEU A 214 -12.44 -2.91 -2.88
CA LEU A 214 -12.25 -1.68 -3.65
C LEU A 214 -13.57 -0.92 -3.81
N LEU A 215 -14.65 -1.63 -4.16
CA LEU A 215 -15.98 -1.02 -4.28
C LEU A 215 -16.52 -0.55 -2.93
N ALA A 216 -16.26 -1.29 -1.85
CA ALA A 216 -16.62 -0.89 -0.50
C ALA A 216 -15.87 0.39 -0.08
N ALA A 217 -14.57 0.48 -0.34
CA ALA A 217 -13.78 1.68 -0.06
C ALA A 217 -14.27 2.89 -0.87
N ALA A 218 -14.53 2.71 -2.17
CA ALA A 218 -15.10 3.74 -3.02
C ALA A 218 -16.46 4.24 -2.53
N GLY A 219 -17.38 3.31 -2.23
CA GLY A 219 -18.71 3.63 -1.73
C GLY A 219 -18.64 4.34 -0.38
N TRP A 220 -17.74 3.94 0.51
CA TRP A 220 -17.53 4.61 1.80
C TRP A 220 -17.04 6.05 1.62
N ILE A 221 -16.02 6.29 0.79
CA ILE A 221 -15.52 7.64 0.53
C ILE A 221 -16.64 8.51 -0.06
N ALA A 222 -17.37 8.00 -1.05
CA ALA A 222 -18.47 8.73 -1.66
C ALA A 222 -19.61 9.05 -0.67
N LEU A 223 -19.93 8.11 0.23
CA LEU A 223 -20.95 8.29 1.26
C LEU A 223 -20.57 9.42 2.24
N ILE A 224 -19.32 9.45 2.70
CA ILE A 224 -18.86 10.43 3.70
C ILE A 224 -18.58 11.81 3.07
N GLN A 225 -17.98 11.83 1.88
CA GLN A 225 -17.54 13.08 1.25
C GLN A 225 -18.61 13.71 0.34
N GLY A 226 -19.58 12.92 -0.13
CA GLY A 226 -20.64 13.38 -1.03
C GLY A 226 -21.46 14.55 -0.48
N PRO A 227 -21.97 14.51 0.77
CA PRO A 227 -22.74 15.61 1.34
C PRO A 227 -21.96 16.93 1.45
N LEU A 228 -20.69 16.88 1.81
CA LEU A 228 -19.82 18.07 1.86
C LEU A 228 -19.53 18.61 0.45
N ALA A 229 -19.25 17.72 -0.51
CA ALA A 229 -19.06 18.12 -1.90
C ALA A 229 -20.33 18.78 -2.48
N ALA A 230 -21.51 18.22 -2.18
CA ALA A 230 -22.78 18.81 -2.56
C ALA A 230 -22.99 20.18 -1.90
N ALA A 231 -22.66 20.33 -0.62
CA ALA A 231 -22.75 21.61 0.08
C ALA A 231 -21.85 22.67 -0.56
N ILE A 232 -20.61 22.33 -0.93
CA ILE A 232 -19.65 23.23 -1.60
C ILE A 232 -20.15 23.66 -2.99
N VAL A 233 -20.71 22.73 -3.77
CA VAL A 233 -21.24 23.02 -5.10
C VAL A 233 -22.45 23.95 -4.99
N VAL A 234 -23.36 23.65 -4.06
CA VAL A 234 -24.63 24.37 -3.92
C VAL A 234 -24.47 25.74 -3.26
N SER A 235 -23.45 25.92 -2.40
CA SER A 235 -23.14 27.23 -1.81
C SER A 235 -22.53 28.21 -2.80
N GLY A 236 -22.04 27.75 -3.96
CA GLY A 236 -21.29 28.59 -4.91
C GLY A 236 -19.86 28.91 -4.45
N GLU A 237 -19.40 28.33 -3.33
CA GLU A 237 -18.10 28.60 -2.72
C GLU A 237 -16.91 28.28 -3.64
N ILE A 238 -17.13 27.42 -4.65
CA ILE A 238 -16.13 27.07 -5.69
C ILE A 238 -15.58 28.33 -6.37
N SER A 239 -16.38 29.39 -6.48
CA SER A 239 -15.98 30.66 -7.11
C SER A 239 -15.15 31.59 -6.22
N HIS A 240 -15.07 31.32 -4.91
CA HIS A 240 -14.55 32.25 -3.91
C HIS A 240 -13.20 31.87 -3.27
N GLY A 241 -12.66 30.68 -3.53
CA GLY A 241 -11.30 30.37 -3.06
C GLY A 241 -10.79 28.94 -3.30
N LEU A 242 -9.45 28.79 -3.27
CA LEU A 242 -8.75 27.50 -3.42
C LEU A 242 -9.19 26.44 -2.38
N LEU A 243 -9.62 26.86 -1.18
CA LEU A 243 -10.10 25.98 -0.12
C LEU A 243 -11.34 25.17 -0.53
N ALA A 244 -12.23 25.76 -1.34
CA ALA A 244 -13.42 25.07 -1.85
C ALA A 244 -13.04 23.95 -2.83
N LEU A 245 -12.06 24.19 -3.70
CA LEU A 245 -11.50 23.19 -4.61
C LEU A 245 -10.81 22.05 -3.84
N LEU A 246 -10.06 22.38 -2.79
CA LEU A 246 -9.47 21.39 -1.89
C LEU A 246 -10.54 20.56 -1.15
N GLY A 247 -11.70 21.15 -0.87
CA GLY A 247 -12.85 20.46 -0.29
C GLY A 247 -13.46 19.38 -1.19
N LEU A 248 -13.30 19.48 -2.51
CA LEU A 248 -13.78 18.47 -3.47
C LEU A 248 -12.78 17.31 -3.67
N LEU A 249 -11.48 17.54 -3.40
CA LEU A 249 -10.41 16.56 -3.60
C LEU A 249 -10.68 15.22 -2.86
N PRO A 250 -11.11 15.18 -1.59
CA PRO A 250 -11.40 13.94 -0.89
C PRO A 250 -12.49 13.10 -1.59
N CYS A 251 -13.50 13.72 -2.19
CA CYS A 251 -14.53 13.01 -2.93
C CYS A 251 -13.96 12.38 -4.21
N LEU A 252 -13.05 13.08 -4.90
CA LEU A 252 -12.37 12.55 -6.08
C LEU A 252 -11.46 11.35 -5.76
N LEU A 253 -10.99 11.20 -4.52
CA LEU A 253 -10.22 10.02 -4.10
C LEU A 253 -11.01 8.72 -4.24
N ALA A 254 -12.35 8.75 -4.29
CA ALA A 254 -13.17 7.57 -4.57
C ALA A 254 -12.96 7.03 -6.00
N LEU A 255 -12.52 7.87 -6.95
CA LEU A 255 -12.29 7.49 -8.34
C LEU A 255 -11.14 6.48 -8.49
N LEU A 256 -10.11 6.54 -7.62
CA LEU A 256 -8.98 5.62 -7.67
C LEU A 256 -9.38 4.16 -7.39
N PRO A 257 -10.02 3.83 -6.24
CA PRO A 257 -10.49 2.46 -5.99
C PRO A 257 -11.60 2.05 -6.98
N LEU A 258 -12.45 2.96 -7.46
CA LEU A 258 -13.40 2.68 -8.53
C LEU A 258 -12.68 2.27 -9.82
N TRP A 259 -11.68 3.02 -10.25
CA TRP A 259 -10.90 2.73 -11.45
C TRP A 259 -10.15 1.40 -11.32
N LEU A 260 -9.52 1.13 -10.17
CA LEU A 260 -8.88 -0.15 -9.89
C LEU A 260 -9.88 -1.30 -9.90
N GLY A 261 -11.05 -1.11 -9.28
CA GLY A 261 -12.15 -2.07 -9.25
C GLY A 261 -12.70 -2.36 -10.64
N TRP A 262 -12.92 -1.31 -11.44
CA TRP A 262 -13.36 -1.38 -12.82
C TRP A 262 -12.34 -2.11 -13.71
N ARG A 263 -11.04 -1.82 -13.59
CA ARG A 263 -9.99 -2.57 -14.32
C ARG A 263 -10.02 -4.06 -14.02
N ARG A 264 -10.22 -4.45 -12.76
CA ARG A 264 -10.33 -5.87 -12.35
C ARG A 264 -11.66 -6.50 -12.78
N MET A 265 -12.75 -5.75 -12.75
CA MET A 265 -14.06 -6.18 -13.24
C MET A 265 -14.07 -6.38 -14.75
N LYS A 266 -13.41 -5.50 -15.51
CA LYS A 266 -13.29 -5.62 -16.97
C LYS A 266 -12.62 -6.93 -17.37
N ALA A 267 -11.53 -7.32 -16.69
CA ALA A 267 -10.88 -8.62 -16.91
C ALA A 267 -11.83 -9.80 -16.63
N ARG A 268 -12.62 -9.73 -15.54
CA ARG A 268 -13.62 -10.75 -15.19
C ARG A 268 -14.81 -10.79 -16.15
N ARG A 269 -15.23 -9.66 -16.71
CA ARG A 269 -16.30 -9.62 -17.71
C ARG A 269 -15.88 -10.29 -19.03
N VAL A 270 -14.60 -10.19 -19.40
CA VAL A 270 -14.07 -10.78 -20.64
C VAL A 270 -13.88 -12.30 -20.49
N LEU A 271 -13.26 -12.76 -19.39
CA LEU A 271 -12.86 -14.17 -19.21
C LEU A 271 -13.76 -15.00 -18.29
N GLY A 272 -14.67 -14.36 -17.54
CA GLY A 272 -15.41 -15.02 -16.48
C GLY A 272 -14.53 -15.49 -15.33
N ALA A 273 -15.01 -16.52 -14.62
CA ALA A 273 -14.20 -17.28 -13.68
C ALA A 273 -13.21 -18.14 -14.48
N VAL A 274 -11.91 -17.95 -14.22
CA VAL A 274 -10.86 -18.76 -14.85
C VAL A 274 -10.47 -19.87 -13.88
N SER A 275 -10.48 -21.10 -14.39
CA SER A 275 -9.98 -22.28 -13.72
C SER A 275 -9.07 -23.08 -14.64
N PHE A 276 -8.25 -23.96 -14.07
CA PHE A 276 -7.39 -24.88 -14.81
C PHE A 276 -7.70 -26.31 -14.37
N LEU A 277 -8.07 -27.15 -15.31
CA LEU A 277 -8.27 -28.58 -15.12
C LEU A 277 -6.98 -29.30 -15.56
N PRO A 278 -6.09 -29.68 -14.63
CA PRO A 278 -4.89 -30.42 -14.99
C PRO A 278 -5.27 -31.85 -15.41
N ARG A 279 -4.49 -32.41 -16.34
CA ARG A 279 -4.65 -33.81 -16.78
C ARG A 279 -4.28 -34.81 -15.67
N GLU A 280 -3.32 -34.45 -14.83
CA GLU A 280 -2.79 -35.28 -13.74
C GLU A 280 -2.67 -34.48 -12.44
N TRP A 281 -2.89 -35.17 -11.31
CA TRP A 281 -2.79 -34.60 -9.97
C TRP A 281 -1.82 -35.42 -9.10
N PRO A 282 -0.94 -34.79 -8.30
CA PRO A 282 -0.53 -33.39 -8.37
C PRO A 282 0.29 -33.11 -9.64
N LEU A 283 0.53 -31.83 -9.94
CA LEU A 283 1.47 -31.45 -11.00
C LEU A 283 2.89 -31.82 -10.56
N LYS A 284 3.69 -32.44 -11.43
CA LYS A 284 5.08 -32.82 -11.12
C LYS A 284 6.06 -31.83 -11.75
N SER A 285 7.18 -31.55 -11.08
CA SER A 285 8.28 -30.80 -11.70
C SER A 285 9.02 -31.69 -12.71
N GLY A 286 9.60 -31.10 -13.77
CA GLY A 286 10.32 -31.88 -14.78
C GLY A 286 9.45 -32.69 -15.76
N GLY A 287 8.13 -32.48 -15.72
CA GLY A 287 7.17 -33.10 -16.63
C GLY A 287 6.40 -32.06 -17.45
N VAL A 288 5.30 -32.48 -18.07
CA VAL A 288 4.48 -31.60 -18.91
C VAL A 288 3.30 -31.06 -18.12
N LEU A 289 3.18 -29.75 -18.01
CA LEU A 289 1.95 -29.08 -17.57
C LEU A 289 0.90 -29.17 -18.69
N ALA A 290 0.15 -30.26 -18.69
CA ALA A 290 -0.93 -30.50 -19.64
C ALA A 290 -2.30 -30.39 -18.95
N GLY A 291 -3.26 -29.72 -19.59
CA GLY A 291 -4.61 -29.59 -19.09
C GLY A 291 -5.48 -28.65 -19.92
N GLU A 292 -6.62 -28.26 -19.37
CA GLU A 292 -7.55 -27.32 -20.01
C GLU A 292 -7.71 -26.06 -19.15
N ILE A 293 -7.49 -24.89 -19.75
CA ILE A 293 -7.90 -23.61 -19.15
C ILE A 293 -9.39 -23.43 -19.42
N ARG A 294 -10.20 -23.40 -18.36
CA ARG A 294 -11.64 -23.15 -18.42
C ARG A 294 -11.93 -21.68 -18.15
N LEU A 295 -12.69 -21.08 -19.04
CA LEU A 295 -13.16 -19.70 -18.98
C LEU A 295 -14.67 -19.74 -18.75
N GLY A 296 -15.17 -19.02 -17.75
CA GLY A 296 -16.60 -18.92 -17.47
C GLY A 296 -17.41 -18.07 -18.47
N THR A 297 -16.79 -17.67 -19.58
CA THR A 297 -17.41 -16.90 -20.68
C THR A 297 -16.94 -17.45 -22.04
N HIS A 298 -17.54 -16.94 -23.10
CA HIS A 298 -17.08 -17.13 -24.48
C HIS A 298 -16.40 -15.86 -24.96
N PRO A 299 -15.06 -15.73 -24.82
CA PRO A 299 -14.35 -14.57 -25.35
C PRO A 299 -14.47 -14.50 -26.87
N SER A 300 -14.36 -13.30 -27.43
CA SER A 300 -14.33 -13.14 -28.89
C SER A 300 -13.13 -13.89 -29.48
N PRO A 301 -13.27 -14.58 -30.63
CA PRO A 301 -12.16 -15.28 -31.30
C PRO A 301 -10.95 -14.39 -31.61
N LEU A 302 -11.14 -13.07 -31.70
CA LEU A 302 -10.07 -12.09 -31.93
C LEU A 302 -9.24 -11.79 -30.66
N THR A 303 -9.61 -12.34 -29.51
CA THR A 303 -8.94 -12.06 -28.24
C THR A 303 -7.67 -12.91 -28.12
N MET A 304 -6.53 -12.25 -27.98
CA MET A 304 -5.27 -12.93 -27.63
C MET A 304 -5.12 -13.02 -26.11
N LEU A 305 -4.82 -14.21 -25.62
CA LEU A 305 -4.59 -14.50 -24.21
C LEU A 305 -3.11 -14.75 -23.98
N THR A 306 -2.51 -13.97 -23.08
CA THR A 306 -1.18 -14.25 -22.57
C THR A 306 -1.30 -15.22 -21.41
N VAL A 307 -0.64 -16.38 -21.55
CA VAL A 307 -0.54 -17.41 -20.52
C VAL A 307 0.90 -17.46 -20.03
N ARG A 308 1.09 -17.24 -18.73
CA ARG A 308 2.41 -17.11 -18.10
C ARG A 308 2.50 -18.05 -16.90
N ALA A 309 3.29 -19.11 -17.03
CA ALA A 309 3.61 -20.01 -15.93
C ALA A 309 4.94 -19.59 -15.31
N HIS A 310 5.01 -19.48 -13.97
CA HIS A 310 6.25 -19.13 -13.30
C HIS A 310 6.43 -19.82 -11.95
N CYS A 311 7.69 -20.08 -11.62
CA CYS A 311 8.17 -20.52 -10.33
C CYS A 311 8.94 -19.38 -9.66
N THR A 312 8.52 -18.98 -8.45
CA THR A 312 9.19 -17.94 -7.68
C THR A 312 9.58 -18.45 -6.31
N ARG A 313 10.82 -18.22 -5.91
CA ARG A 313 11.31 -18.44 -4.55
C ARG A 313 11.11 -17.19 -3.72
N ARG A 314 10.26 -17.27 -2.71
CA ARG A 314 10.02 -16.20 -1.75
C ARG A 314 10.93 -16.40 -0.53
N VAL A 315 11.89 -15.50 -0.33
CA VAL A 315 12.80 -15.52 0.82
C VAL A 315 12.42 -14.41 1.79
N THR A 316 11.97 -14.77 2.99
CA THR A 316 11.67 -13.79 4.05
C THR A 316 12.79 -13.82 5.09
N ARG A 317 13.59 -12.75 5.20
CA ARG A 317 14.69 -12.64 6.17
C ARG A 317 14.28 -11.80 7.38
N GLY A 318 14.51 -12.33 8.58
CA GLY A 318 14.29 -11.64 9.85
C GLY A 318 12.97 -11.97 10.55
N SER A 319 12.91 -11.73 11.86
CA SER A 319 11.72 -11.91 12.71
C SER A 319 11.22 -10.56 13.23
N GLY A 320 9.93 -10.28 13.10
CA GLY A 320 9.29 -9.05 13.63
C GLY A 320 9.32 -7.83 12.69
N LYS A 321 9.50 -6.62 13.27
CA LYS A 321 9.37 -5.30 12.61
C LYS A 321 10.40 -5.02 11.49
N HIS A 322 11.43 -5.86 11.35
CA HIS A 322 12.45 -5.76 10.30
C HIS A 322 12.49 -7.01 9.40
N SER A 323 11.32 -7.59 9.11
CA SER A 323 11.25 -8.66 8.10
C SER A 323 11.33 -8.06 6.70
N SER A 324 12.24 -8.60 5.88
CA SER A 324 12.36 -8.26 4.46
C SER A 324 11.95 -9.47 3.62
N THR A 325 11.13 -9.27 2.59
CA THR A 325 10.68 -10.35 1.70
C THR A 325 11.25 -10.12 0.30
N SER A 326 12.14 -11.02 -0.15
CA SER A 326 12.62 -11.10 -1.53
C SER A 326 11.82 -12.14 -2.31
N HIS A 327 11.70 -11.95 -3.62
CA HIS A 327 11.15 -12.92 -4.55
C HIS A 327 12.15 -13.10 -5.69
N GLU A 328 12.63 -14.32 -5.88
CA GLU A 328 13.54 -14.71 -6.97
C GLU A 328 12.72 -15.53 -7.98
N VAL A 329 12.74 -15.16 -9.26
CA VAL A 329 12.10 -15.96 -10.31
C VAL A 329 13.05 -17.08 -10.69
N LEU A 330 12.70 -18.32 -10.36
CA LEU A 330 13.51 -19.50 -10.69
C LEU A 330 13.27 -19.97 -12.11
N TRP A 331 12.05 -19.80 -12.61
CA TRP A 331 11.65 -20.19 -13.95
C TRP A 331 10.40 -19.44 -14.38
N GLU A 332 10.32 -19.12 -15.66
CA GLU A 332 9.17 -18.48 -16.29
C GLU A 332 9.02 -18.98 -17.72
N HIS A 333 7.78 -19.25 -18.13
CA HIS A 333 7.41 -19.55 -19.50
C HIS A 333 6.16 -18.73 -19.87
N THR A 334 6.23 -18.04 -21.01
CA THR A 334 5.13 -17.21 -21.51
C THR A 334 4.78 -17.65 -22.92
N GLN A 335 3.49 -17.89 -23.16
CA GLN A 335 2.94 -18.18 -24.49
C GLN A 335 1.69 -17.35 -24.73
N THR A 336 1.42 -17.04 -26.00
CA THR A 336 0.19 -16.36 -26.41
C THR A 336 -0.71 -17.38 -27.10
N ILE A 337 -1.96 -17.47 -26.65
CA ILE A 337 -2.96 -18.38 -27.20
C ILE A 337 -4.12 -17.56 -27.75
N SER A 338 -4.61 -17.95 -28.93
CA SER A 338 -5.80 -17.32 -29.51
C SER A 338 -7.07 -17.88 -28.87
N ALA A 339 -7.99 -17.00 -28.49
CA ALA A 339 -9.33 -17.41 -28.04
C ALA A 339 -10.13 -18.16 -29.13
N ALA A 340 -9.71 -18.09 -30.40
CA ALA A 340 -10.30 -18.89 -31.48
C ALA A 340 -10.10 -20.39 -31.31
N GLU A 341 -9.05 -20.82 -30.60
CA GLU A 341 -8.77 -22.23 -30.32
C GLU A 341 -9.63 -22.79 -29.17
N ALA A 342 -10.45 -21.93 -28.55
CA ALA A 342 -11.31 -22.32 -27.44
C ALA A 342 -12.47 -23.21 -27.92
N ARG A 343 -12.60 -24.38 -27.31
CA ARG A 343 -13.75 -25.27 -27.48
C ARG A 343 -14.88 -24.74 -26.60
N ARG A 344 -16.11 -24.76 -27.10
CA ARG A 344 -17.28 -24.43 -26.28
C ARG A 344 -17.62 -25.63 -25.41
N ASP A 345 -17.81 -25.37 -24.13
CA ASP A 345 -18.23 -26.33 -23.11
C ASP A 345 -19.55 -25.84 -22.47
N GLY A 346 -20.30 -26.72 -21.80
CA GLY A 346 -21.61 -26.40 -21.21
C GLY A 346 -21.59 -25.28 -20.16
N HIS A 347 -20.40 -24.92 -19.65
CA HIS A 347 -20.19 -23.88 -18.64
C HIS A 347 -19.33 -22.70 -19.12
N GLY A 348 -18.95 -22.65 -20.41
CA GLY A 348 -18.12 -21.58 -20.97
C GLY A 348 -17.20 -22.08 -22.08
N SER A 349 -15.91 -21.75 -22.03
CA SER A 349 -14.96 -22.19 -23.07
C SER A 349 -13.73 -22.85 -22.45
N SER A 350 -13.21 -23.90 -23.08
CA SER A 350 -11.99 -24.58 -22.68
C SER A 350 -10.90 -24.42 -23.73
N ILE A 351 -9.67 -24.15 -23.29
CA ILE A 351 -8.50 -24.00 -24.14
C ILE A 351 -7.45 -25.02 -23.70
N PRO A 352 -7.01 -25.93 -24.58
CA PRO A 352 -5.95 -26.87 -24.23
C PRO A 352 -4.65 -26.12 -23.97
N LEU A 353 -3.96 -26.48 -22.88
CA LEU A 353 -2.67 -25.94 -22.51
C LEU A 353 -1.67 -27.08 -22.41
N ARG A 354 -0.50 -26.88 -22.99
CA ARG A 354 0.66 -27.76 -22.84
C ARG A 354 1.92 -26.90 -22.69
N ILE A 355 2.60 -27.01 -21.55
CA ILE A 355 3.87 -26.35 -21.28
C ILE A 355 4.84 -27.39 -20.73
N ASP A 356 6.03 -27.52 -21.33
CA ASP A 356 7.07 -28.42 -20.84
C ASP A 356 7.83 -27.74 -19.69
N ILE A 357 7.87 -28.38 -18.51
CA ILE A 357 8.55 -27.86 -17.31
C ILE A 357 9.94 -28.48 -17.23
N PRO A 358 11.03 -27.67 -17.16
CA PRO A 358 12.38 -28.18 -16.98
C PRO A 358 12.55 -29.01 -15.69
N ARG A 359 13.42 -30.02 -15.76
CA ARG A 359 13.82 -30.84 -14.60
C ARG A 359 14.68 -30.03 -13.62
N GLY A 360 14.70 -30.44 -12.34
CA GLY A 360 15.48 -29.77 -11.30
C GLY A 360 14.86 -28.50 -10.69
N LEU A 361 13.60 -28.17 -11.02
CA LEU A 361 12.86 -27.10 -10.36
C LEU A 361 12.20 -27.58 -9.05
N PRO A 362 12.14 -26.72 -8.01
CA PRO A 362 11.63 -27.13 -6.71
C PRO A 362 10.10 -27.29 -6.68
N SER A 363 9.61 -28.18 -5.81
CA SER A 363 8.19 -28.30 -5.49
C SER A 363 7.68 -27.10 -4.71
N VAL A 364 6.36 -26.93 -4.64
CA VAL A 364 5.71 -25.94 -3.78
C VAL A 364 5.93 -26.30 -2.31
N ASP A 365 6.38 -25.31 -1.54
CA ASP A 365 6.55 -25.46 -0.10
C ASP A 365 5.23 -25.14 0.61
N VAL A 366 4.54 -26.16 1.11
CA VAL A 366 3.29 -25.96 1.88
C VAL A 366 3.59 -25.53 3.32
N GLU A 367 4.76 -25.91 3.81
CA GLU A 367 5.39 -25.41 5.04
C GLU A 367 6.82 -24.99 4.70
N PRO A 368 7.36 -23.93 5.33
CA PRO A 368 8.67 -23.42 4.95
C PRO A 368 9.75 -24.49 5.16
N VAL A 369 10.43 -24.85 4.07
CA VAL A 369 11.33 -26.01 3.98
C VAL A 369 12.62 -25.83 4.77
N VAL A 370 12.96 -24.60 5.18
CA VAL A 370 14.16 -24.32 5.97
C VAL A 370 13.86 -23.22 7.01
N ARG A 371 14.11 -23.54 8.30
CA ARG A 371 14.29 -22.55 9.40
C ARG A 371 15.76 -22.56 9.85
N LEU A 372 16.71 -22.45 8.92
CA LEU A 372 18.09 -22.17 9.28
C LEU A 372 18.23 -20.64 9.41
N ALA A 373 18.69 -20.18 10.56
CA ALA A 373 19.12 -18.79 10.81
C ALA A 373 18.07 -17.66 10.61
N GLY A 374 16.77 -17.91 10.83
CA GLY A 374 15.75 -16.85 10.79
C GLY A 374 15.36 -16.38 9.39
N GLU A 375 15.77 -17.13 8.35
CA GLU A 375 15.27 -16.99 6.99
C GLU A 375 14.16 -18.02 6.74
N ARG A 376 13.08 -17.58 6.08
CA ARG A 376 11.93 -18.42 5.69
C ARG A 376 11.85 -18.43 4.17
N VAL A 377 12.21 -19.55 3.56
CA VAL A 377 12.13 -19.76 2.10
C VAL A 377 10.85 -20.53 1.76
N VAL A 378 10.12 -20.06 0.74
CA VAL A 378 8.91 -20.70 0.22
C VAL A 378 8.90 -20.61 -1.31
N ASN A 379 8.89 -21.75 -1.99
CA ASN A 379 8.71 -21.82 -3.44
C ASN A 379 7.21 -21.74 -3.81
N LEU A 380 6.88 -20.87 -4.76
CA LEU A 380 5.51 -20.58 -5.21
C LEU A 380 5.42 -20.75 -6.71
N TRP A 381 4.40 -21.50 -7.14
CA TRP A 381 4.07 -21.68 -8.54
C TRP A 381 2.73 -21.02 -8.87
N ALA A 382 2.67 -20.33 -10.00
CA ALA A 382 1.43 -19.74 -10.49
C ALA A 382 1.34 -19.77 -12.01
N LEU A 383 0.10 -19.90 -12.49
CA LEU A 383 -0.30 -19.73 -13.87
C LEU A 383 -1.12 -18.44 -13.96
N GLU A 384 -0.63 -17.46 -14.71
CA GLU A 384 -1.34 -16.23 -14.99
C GLU A 384 -1.99 -16.30 -16.37
N VAL A 385 -3.27 -15.98 -16.44
CA VAL A 385 -4.04 -15.97 -17.68
C VAL A 385 -4.75 -14.62 -17.80
N GLY A 386 -4.50 -13.89 -18.89
CA GLY A 386 -5.15 -12.61 -19.13
C GLY A 386 -4.96 -12.12 -20.56
N PRO A 387 -5.86 -11.28 -21.09
CA PRO A 387 -5.59 -10.58 -22.33
C PRO A 387 -4.51 -9.52 -22.10
N GLU A 388 -3.70 -9.29 -23.13
CA GLU A 388 -2.47 -8.48 -23.10
C GLU A 388 -2.59 -7.12 -22.38
N LYS A 389 -3.75 -6.44 -22.49
CA LYS A 389 -3.97 -5.08 -21.95
C LYS A 389 -4.70 -5.03 -20.61
N LEU A 390 -5.11 -6.17 -20.03
CA LEU A 390 -5.81 -6.23 -18.76
C LEU A 390 -5.01 -6.98 -17.70
N LYS A 391 -5.37 -6.77 -16.44
CA LYS A 391 -4.71 -7.46 -15.33
C LYS A 391 -5.00 -8.97 -15.43
N PRO A 392 -3.98 -9.85 -15.45
CA PRO A 392 -4.20 -11.29 -15.54
C PRO A 392 -4.82 -11.85 -14.26
N GLN A 393 -5.52 -12.96 -14.41
CA GLN A 393 -6.01 -13.78 -13.30
C GLN A 393 -4.93 -14.81 -12.95
N SER A 394 -4.53 -14.87 -11.68
CA SER A 394 -3.48 -15.76 -11.20
C SER A 394 -4.10 -17.00 -10.58
N LEU A 395 -3.65 -18.19 -11.02
CA LEU A 395 -4.03 -19.49 -10.50
C LEU A 395 -2.82 -20.09 -9.78
N PRO A 396 -2.88 -20.35 -8.46
CA PRO A 396 -1.76 -20.97 -7.76
C PRO A 396 -1.66 -22.45 -8.15
N LEU A 397 -0.51 -22.89 -8.66
CA LEU A 397 -0.33 -24.27 -9.11
C LEU A 397 0.19 -25.17 -7.96
N PRO A 398 -0.39 -26.35 -7.72
CA PRO A 398 0.11 -27.33 -6.76
C PRO A 398 1.15 -28.25 -7.42
N VAL A 399 2.40 -27.79 -7.51
CA VAL A 399 3.52 -28.60 -8.03
C VAL A 399 4.17 -29.38 -6.89
N PHE A 400 4.10 -30.72 -6.92
CA PHE A 400 4.63 -31.63 -5.91
C PHE A 400 5.34 -32.82 -6.56
N GLY A 401 6.53 -33.16 -6.05
CA GLY A 401 7.35 -34.25 -6.59
C GLY A 401 8.00 -33.93 -7.95
N GLU A 402 8.88 -34.81 -8.40
CA GLU A 402 9.54 -34.78 -9.71
C GLU A 402 8.95 -35.88 -10.61
N ALA A 403 8.89 -35.66 -11.93
CA ALA A 403 8.37 -36.64 -12.88
C ALA A 403 9.30 -37.87 -13.00
N GLU A 404 8.70 -39.07 -13.15
CA GLU A 404 9.45 -40.31 -13.37
C GLU A 404 10.11 -40.32 -14.75
N ARG A 405 11.33 -40.87 -14.83
CA ARG A 405 12.15 -40.89 -16.05
C ARG A 405 11.51 -41.82 -17.09
N ALA A 406 11.23 -41.31 -18.29
CA ALA A 406 10.89 -42.16 -19.44
C ALA A 406 12.16 -42.95 -19.86
N PRO A 407 12.07 -44.23 -20.24
CA PRO A 407 13.24 -45.07 -20.51
C PRO A 407 14.15 -44.60 -21.67
N ASP A 408 13.65 -43.78 -22.59
CA ASP A 408 14.33 -43.46 -23.86
C ASP A 408 14.85 -42.02 -24.01
N GLU A 409 14.88 -41.21 -22.94
CA GLU A 409 15.51 -39.88 -23.00
C GLU A 409 16.97 -39.95 -22.55
N VAL A 410 17.86 -39.93 -23.55
CA VAL A 410 19.31 -39.76 -23.40
C VAL A 410 19.59 -38.49 -22.60
N GLU A 411 20.58 -38.62 -21.74
CA GLU A 411 21.03 -37.69 -20.73
C GLU A 411 21.54 -36.37 -21.33
N GLU A 412 20.69 -35.34 -21.41
CA GLU A 412 21.20 -33.98 -21.29
C GLU A 412 21.56 -33.76 -19.83
N GLU A 413 22.86 -33.88 -19.55
CA GLU A 413 23.48 -33.47 -18.30
C GLU A 413 22.95 -32.10 -17.87
N LYS A 414 22.45 -32.06 -16.63
CA LYS A 414 22.09 -30.84 -15.92
C LYS A 414 23.32 -29.91 -15.85
N THR A 415 23.46 -29.04 -16.84
CA THR A 415 23.93 -27.69 -16.53
C THR A 415 22.75 -27.04 -15.84
N GLY A 416 22.66 -27.17 -14.51
CA GLY A 416 21.68 -26.45 -13.72
C GLY A 416 21.67 -25.02 -14.20
N GLY A 417 20.50 -24.52 -14.61
CA GLY A 417 20.29 -23.26 -15.33
C GLY A 417 21.20 -22.16 -14.82
N THR A 418 22.42 -22.14 -15.35
CA THR A 418 23.31 -21.02 -15.28
C THR A 418 22.74 -20.22 -16.42
N ALA A 419 21.97 -19.18 -16.08
CA ALA A 419 21.68 -18.11 -17.02
C ALA A 419 22.94 -17.96 -17.89
N LEU A 420 22.80 -18.12 -19.22
CA LEU A 420 23.90 -17.99 -20.18
C LEU A 420 24.87 -16.94 -19.64
N PRO A 421 26.17 -17.27 -19.45
CA PRO A 421 27.12 -16.38 -18.80
C PRO A 421 26.91 -14.99 -19.37
N MET A 422 26.41 -14.07 -18.54
CA MET A 422 26.00 -12.78 -19.05
C MET A 422 27.26 -12.09 -19.54
N ASP A 423 27.29 -11.89 -20.85
CA ASP A 423 28.45 -11.31 -21.52
C ASP A 423 28.73 -9.92 -20.94
N GLN A 424 30.00 -9.51 -20.94
CA GLN A 424 30.41 -8.23 -20.38
C GLN A 424 29.64 -7.06 -21.01
N GLU A 425 29.45 -7.09 -22.34
CA GLU A 425 28.68 -6.06 -23.06
C GLU A 425 27.21 -6.02 -22.60
N GLN A 426 26.61 -7.18 -22.32
CA GLN A 426 25.25 -7.27 -21.81
C GLN A 426 25.13 -6.74 -20.38
N LEU A 427 26.10 -7.05 -19.52
CA LEU A 427 26.16 -6.53 -18.15
C LEU A 427 26.32 -5.00 -18.13
N GLU A 428 27.25 -4.47 -18.93
CA GLU A 428 27.47 -3.02 -19.07
C GLU A 428 26.22 -2.32 -19.59
N THR A 429 25.57 -2.88 -20.60
CA THR A 429 24.32 -2.33 -21.15
C THR A 429 23.20 -2.28 -20.10
N ARG A 430 23.04 -3.34 -19.31
CA ARG A 430 22.02 -3.40 -18.24
C ARG A 430 22.32 -2.45 -17.09
N LEU A 431 23.59 -2.26 -16.73
CA LEU A 431 24.01 -1.28 -15.72
C LEU A 431 23.79 0.15 -16.24
N LYS A 432 24.18 0.44 -17.48
CA LYS A 432 23.99 1.74 -18.14
C LYS A 432 22.52 2.11 -18.31
N ALA A 433 21.66 1.14 -18.63
CA ALA A 433 20.21 1.32 -18.69
C ALA A 433 19.60 1.76 -17.34
N ARG A 434 20.32 1.54 -16.23
CA ARG A 434 19.97 2.00 -14.88
C ARG A 434 20.73 3.25 -14.46
N GLY A 435 21.49 3.85 -15.35
CA GLY A 435 22.35 4.99 -15.07
C GLY A 435 23.47 4.64 -14.10
N ILE A 436 24.03 3.43 -14.20
CA ILE A 436 25.26 3.01 -13.50
C ILE A 436 26.34 2.90 -14.56
N GLU A 437 27.42 3.64 -14.39
CA GLU A 437 28.60 3.53 -15.24
C GLU A 437 29.56 2.52 -14.59
N ALA A 438 29.92 1.47 -15.32
CA ALA A 438 30.81 0.43 -14.85
C ALA A 438 31.95 0.27 -15.85
N GLN A 439 33.18 0.18 -15.36
CA GLN A 439 34.36 -0.14 -16.15
C GLN A 439 34.88 -1.50 -15.71
N PHE A 440 35.15 -2.37 -16.68
CA PHE A 440 35.72 -3.69 -16.44
C PHE A 440 37.07 -3.82 -17.17
N ASP A 441 37.96 -4.66 -16.67
CA ASP A 441 39.21 -5.01 -17.37
C ASP A 441 38.99 -6.07 -18.47
N SER A 442 40.05 -6.45 -19.17
CA SER A 442 40.04 -7.47 -20.23
C SER A 442 39.64 -8.88 -19.76
N GLU A 443 39.63 -9.13 -18.46
CA GLU A 443 39.23 -10.39 -17.81
C GLU A 443 37.81 -10.29 -17.21
N GLY A 444 37.13 -9.15 -17.42
CA GLY A 444 35.76 -8.89 -16.98
C GLY A 444 35.62 -8.51 -15.50
N ARG A 445 36.71 -8.15 -14.80
CA ARG A 445 36.71 -7.72 -13.40
C ARG A 445 36.37 -6.24 -13.29
N PRO A 446 35.56 -5.83 -12.30
CA PRO A 446 35.16 -4.42 -12.16
C PRO A 446 36.35 -3.58 -11.67
N LEU A 447 36.70 -2.54 -12.44
CA LEU A 447 37.72 -1.54 -12.12
C LEU A 447 37.10 -0.33 -11.39
N SER A 448 35.97 0.16 -11.89
CA SER A 448 35.23 1.24 -11.24
C SER A 448 33.73 1.11 -11.48
N LEU A 449 32.95 1.49 -10.47
CA LEU A 449 31.50 1.52 -10.49
C LEU A 449 31.05 2.91 -10.02
N PHE A 450 30.42 3.66 -10.92
CA PHE A 450 29.94 5.01 -10.66
C PHE A 450 28.42 5.07 -10.74
N CYS A 451 27.81 5.44 -9.62
CA CYS A 451 26.40 5.78 -9.50
C CYS A 451 26.28 7.31 -9.47
N PRO A 452 25.99 7.96 -10.60
CA PRO A 452 25.86 9.41 -10.70
C PRO A 452 24.72 9.95 -9.84
N ALA A 453 24.88 11.20 -9.42
CA ALA A 453 23.83 11.97 -8.78
C ALA A 453 22.58 12.02 -9.67
N SER A 454 21.39 12.09 -9.05
CA SER A 454 20.14 12.26 -9.77
C SER A 454 19.72 11.04 -10.62
N ARG A 455 20.19 9.83 -10.32
CA ARG A 455 19.75 8.61 -11.02
C ARG A 455 18.24 8.31 -10.85
N HIS A 456 17.66 8.77 -9.74
CA HIS A 456 16.24 8.59 -9.39
C HIS A 456 15.40 9.89 -9.60
N ARG A 457 15.65 10.65 -10.68
CA ARG A 457 15.02 11.98 -10.91
C ARG A 457 13.50 11.96 -10.75
N ALA A 458 12.83 11.01 -11.39
CA ALA A 458 11.37 10.94 -11.36
C ALA A 458 10.83 10.77 -9.94
N THR A 459 11.44 9.88 -9.14
CA THR A 459 11.08 9.65 -7.75
C THR A 459 11.38 10.88 -6.89
N ALA A 460 12.54 11.51 -7.10
CA ALA A 460 12.90 12.71 -6.36
C ALA A 460 11.99 13.89 -6.68
N VAL A 461 11.65 14.13 -7.96
CA VAL A 461 10.70 15.18 -8.37
C VAL A 461 9.32 14.91 -7.79
N PHE A 462 8.85 13.66 -7.80
CA PHE A 462 7.60 13.28 -7.14
C PHE A 462 7.65 13.56 -5.63
N LEU A 463 8.73 13.16 -4.94
CA LEU A 463 8.89 13.39 -3.50
C LEU A 463 9.05 14.86 -3.15
N LEU A 464 9.65 15.68 -4.02
CA LEU A 464 9.70 17.14 -3.85
C LEU A 464 8.32 17.77 -4.03
N PHE A 465 7.54 17.33 -5.01
CA PHE A 465 6.17 17.80 -5.18
C PHE A 465 5.28 17.38 -4.00
N PHE A 466 5.33 16.10 -3.62
CA PHE A 466 4.61 15.57 -2.46
C PHE A 466 5.07 16.23 -1.17
N GLY A 467 6.39 16.37 -0.99
CA GLY A 467 7.03 17.06 0.11
C GLY A 467 6.63 18.52 0.19
N ALA A 468 6.57 19.26 -0.92
CA ALA A 468 6.06 20.63 -0.95
C ALA A 468 4.60 20.73 -0.48
N VAL A 469 3.72 19.81 -0.91
CA VAL A 469 2.34 19.73 -0.41
C VAL A 469 2.31 19.39 1.09
N TRP A 470 3.16 18.46 1.53
CA TRP A 470 3.24 18.00 2.92
C TRP A 470 3.84 19.05 3.87
N THR A 471 4.82 19.80 3.39
CA THR A 471 5.46 20.94 4.05
C THR A 471 4.53 22.14 4.05
N THR A 472 3.75 22.36 2.99
CA THR A 472 2.65 23.34 3.02
C THR A 472 1.63 22.99 4.10
N ALA A 473 1.26 21.71 4.24
CA ALA A 473 0.40 21.26 5.33
C ALA A 473 1.05 21.49 6.71
N LEU A 474 2.36 21.26 6.87
CA LEU A 474 3.09 21.61 8.09
C LEU A 474 3.07 23.12 8.35
N VAL A 475 3.36 23.97 7.35
CA VAL A 475 3.37 25.43 7.50
C VAL A 475 1.98 25.93 7.88
N VAL A 476 0.92 25.41 7.25
CA VAL A 476 -0.47 25.69 7.64
C VAL A 476 -0.71 25.22 9.07
N MET A 477 -0.25 24.04 9.47
CA MET A 477 -0.37 23.54 10.85
C MET A 477 0.43 24.37 11.86
N LEU A 478 1.56 24.98 11.47
CA LEU A 478 2.37 25.86 12.32
C LEU A 478 1.78 27.26 12.43
N ALA A 479 1.19 27.77 11.35
CA ALA A 479 0.47 29.04 11.28
C ALA A 479 -0.93 28.98 11.90
N THR A 480 -1.45 27.77 12.09
CA THR A 480 -2.69 27.49 12.82
C THR A 480 -2.38 26.85 14.18
N ASP A 481 -3.36 26.78 15.07
CA ASP A 481 -3.18 26.19 16.39
C ASP A 481 -3.27 24.64 16.38
N ALA A 482 -2.76 23.97 15.32
CA ALA A 482 -2.84 22.51 15.22
C ALA A 482 -2.22 21.80 16.46
N PRO A 483 -2.77 20.64 16.91
CA PRO A 483 -2.29 19.97 18.12
C PRO A 483 -0.82 19.56 18.02
N LEU A 484 -0.09 19.62 19.14
CA LEU A 484 1.36 19.39 19.18
C LEU A 484 1.78 18.03 18.59
N LEU A 485 0.98 16.97 18.76
CA LEU A 485 1.27 15.66 18.17
C LEU A 485 1.37 15.74 16.64
N PHE A 486 0.45 16.46 15.99
CA PHE A 486 0.47 16.65 14.54
C PHE A 486 1.66 17.52 14.12
N LYS A 487 1.95 18.60 14.86
CA LYS A 487 3.14 19.44 14.64
C LYS A 487 4.44 18.64 14.78
N ILE A 488 4.53 17.69 15.71
CA ILE A 488 5.71 16.82 15.86
C ILE A 488 5.79 15.81 14.72
N VAL A 489 4.68 15.12 14.41
CA VAL A 489 4.68 14.10 13.35
C VAL A 489 4.96 14.73 11.98
N TRP A 490 4.31 15.84 11.63
CA TRP A 490 4.58 16.58 10.39
C TRP A 490 5.93 17.31 10.45
N GLY A 491 6.31 17.87 11.60
CA GLY A 491 7.59 18.55 11.80
C GLY A 491 8.81 17.63 11.67
N ILE A 492 8.64 16.32 11.86
CA ILE A 492 9.68 15.32 11.58
C ILE A 492 9.53 14.77 10.16
N SER A 493 8.31 14.40 9.74
CA SER A 493 8.11 13.71 8.46
C SER A 493 8.29 14.61 7.24
N ALA A 494 7.86 15.87 7.28
CA ALA A 494 7.99 16.81 6.16
C ALA A 494 9.47 17.09 5.81
N PRO A 495 10.33 17.56 6.75
CA PRO A 495 11.74 17.72 6.43
C PRO A 495 12.42 16.40 6.12
N ALA A 496 12.02 15.27 6.72
CA ALA A 496 12.61 13.98 6.36
C ALA A 496 12.33 13.59 4.89
N ILE A 497 11.12 13.85 4.38
CA ILE A 497 10.75 13.62 2.98
C ILE A 497 11.57 14.54 2.06
N ASP A 498 11.63 15.83 2.37
CA ASP A 498 12.35 16.82 1.56
C ASP A 498 13.87 16.57 1.57
N ILE A 499 14.46 16.29 2.74
CA ILE A 499 15.88 15.93 2.88
C ILE A 499 16.16 14.65 2.10
N PHE A 500 15.29 13.64 2.17
CA PHE A 500 15.47 12.41 1.41
C PHE A 500 15.36 12.65 -0.10
N ALA A 501 14.44 13.50 -0.56
CA ALA A 501 14.30 13.86 -1.97
C ALA A 501 15.53 14.61 -2.50
N VAL A 502 16.05 15.57 -1.73
CA VAL A 502 17.30 16.28 -2.04
C VAL A 502 18.49 15.33 -2.01
N TRP A 503 18.54 14.41 -1.04
CA TRP A 503 19.57 13.38 -0.98
C TRP A 503 19.55 12.50 -2.24
N LEU A 504 18.38 12.08 -2.74
CA LEU A 504 18.29 11.32 -4.00
C LEU A 504 18.78 12.10 -5.23
N LEU A 505 18.72 13.43 -5.22
CA LEU A 505 19.20 14.29 -6.30
C LEU A 505 20.71 14.52 -6.25
N LEU A 506 21.27 14.64 -5.05
CA LEU A 506 22.67 15.02 -4.83
C LEU A 506 23.60 13.84 -4.57
N HIS A 507 23.06 12.72 -4.08
CA HIS A 507 23.86 11.57 -3.67
C HIS A 507 24.45 10.85 -4.87
N GLU A 508 25.78 10.87 -4.94
CA GLU A 508 26.59 10.08 -5.85
C GLU A 508 27.41 9.06 -5.05
N ARG A 509 27.72 7.94 -5.69
CA ARG A 509 28.57 6.92 -5.12
C ARG A 509 29.55 6.43 -6.17
N ARG A 510 30.84 6.50 -5.86
CA ARG A 510 31.91 5.95 -6.66
C ARG A 510 32.57 4.82 -5.89
N VAL A 511 32.78 3.69 -6.55
CA VAL A 511 33.51 2.55 -6.01
C VAL A 511 34.64 2.25 -6.96
N ASP A 512 35.87 2.47 -6.51
CA ASP A 512 37.08 2.16 -7.27
C ASP A 512 37.72 0.90 -6.66
N LEU A 513 38.05 -0.07 -7.51
CA LEU A 513 38.67 -1.33 -7.11
C LEU A 513 40.10 -1.37 -7.64
N SER A 514 41.06 -1.49 -6.73
CA SER A 514 42.48 -1.64 -7.04
C SER A 514 42.98 -2.99 -6.51
N GLY A 515 44.14 -3.48 -6.96
CA GLY A 515 44.68 -4.75 -6.46
C GLY A 515 44.97 -4.79 -4.95
N SER A 516 45.07 -3.63 -4.29
CA SER A 516 45.40 -3.54 -2.86
C SER A 516 44.25 -3.08 -1.97
N GLU A 517 43.24 -2.40 -2.53
CA GLU A 517 42.12 -1.85 -1.76
C GLU A 517 40.86 -1.59 -2.61
N LEU A 518 39.70 -1.66 -1.96
CA LEU A 518 38.42 -1.20 -2.45
C LEU A 518 38.08 0.13 -1.78
N ARG A 519 37.90 1.19 -2.59
CA ARG A 519 37.56 2.53 -2.12
C ARG A 519 36.11 2.86 -2.46
N ILE A 520 35.34 3.27 -1.47
CA ILE A 520 33.95 3.73 -1.60
C ILE A 520 33.89 5.20 -1.23
N ASP A 521 33.66 6.04 -2.23
CA ASP A 521 33.41 7.46 -2.09
C ASP A 521 31.90 7.71 -2.21
N SER A 522 31.25 8.05 -1.10
CA SER A 522 29.85 8.48 -1.07
C SER A 522 29.79 9.97 -0.82
N ARG A 523 29.26 10.74 -1.77
CA ARG A 523 29.14 12.20 -1.68
C ARG A 523 27.70 12.63 -1.91
N ALA A 524 27.24 13.66 -1.22
CA ALA A 524 25.96 14.31 -1.51
C ALA A 524 26.17 15.82 -1.58
N GLY A 525 26.55 16.30 -2.76
CA GLY A 525 26.94 17.70 -2.99
C GLY A 525 28.05 18.17 -2.02
N PRO A 526 28.07 19.46 -1.62
CA PRO A 526 29.06 19.99 -0.67
C PRO A 526 28.78 19.61 0.80
N PHE A 527 27.64 18.96 1.09
CA PHE A 527 27.13 18.81 2.45
C PHE A 527 27.56 17.50 3.12
N TYR A 528 27.94 16.49 2.35
CA TYR A 528 28.31 15.18 2.87
C TYR A 528 29.36 14.52 1.98
N SER A 529 30.46 14.06 2.59
CA SER A 529 31.46 13.23 1.93
C SER A 529 31.94 12.18 2.93
N LYS A 530 31.79 10.91 2.55
CA LYS A 530 32.30 9.77 3.30
C LYS A 530 33.16 8.92 2.38
N ARG A 531 34.41 8.71 2.80
CA ARG A 531 35.34 7.80 2.12
C ARG A 531 35.58 6.60 3.02
N GLU A 532 35.39 5.40 2.47
CA GLU A 532 35.70 4.15 3.15
C GLU A 532 36.67 3.37 2.25
N ALA A 533 37.87 3.09 2.76
CA ALA A 533 38.86 2.24 2.11
C ALA A 533 38.94 0.90 2.85
N LEU A 534 38.82 -0.20 2.13
CA LEU A 534 38.82 -1.56 2.67
C LEU A 534 39.79 -2.43 1.87
N GLU A 535 40.76 -3.00 2.58
CA GLU A 535 41.62 -4.02 2.00
C GLU A 535 40.85 -5.34 1.79
N PRO A 536 41.21 -6.16 0.78
CA PRO A 536 40.54 -7.44 0.48
C PRO A 536 40.39 -8.38 1.70
N ARG A 537 41.39 -8.41 2.60
CA ARG A 537 41.37 -9.21 3.85
C ARG A 537 40.24 -8.83 4.82
N HIS A 538 39.74 -7.59 4.75
CA HIS A 538 38.64 -7.12 5.60
C HIS A 538 37.27 -7.35 4.98
N ILE A 539 37.20 -7.91 3.77
CA ILE A 539 35.97 -8.21 3.05
C ILE A 539 35.70 -9.72 3.20
N VAL A 540 34.58 -10.10 3.80
CA VAL A 540 34.17 -11.51 3.93
C VAL A 540 33.58 -11.98 2.61
N GLN A 541 32.58 -11.26 2.09
CA GLN A 541 31.87 -11.64 0.88
C GLN A 541 31.13 -10.44 0.25
N PHE A 542 30.80 -10.58 -1.03
CA PHE A 542 29.82 -9.74 -1.71
C PHE A 542 28.50 -10.49 -1.82
N THR A 543 27.42 -9.86 -1.40
CA THR A 543 26.07 -10.43 -1.42
C THR A 543 25.13 -9.50 -2.18
N HIS A 544 24.10 -10.06 -2.80
CA HIS A 544 22.98 -9.29 -3.31
C HIS A 544 21.71 -9.61 -2.52
N ASP A 545 20.83 -8.62 -2.41
CA ASP A 545 19.52 -8.76 -1.77
C ASP A 545 18.51 -7.76 -2.35
N SER A 546 17.22 -8.06 -2.17
CA SER A 546 16.15 -7.13 -2.49
C SER A 546 16.14 -5.95 -1.52
N ASN A 547 16.15 -4.73 -2.04
CA ASN A 547 16.07 -3.49 -1.28
C ASN A 547 14.63 -2.98 -1.13
N MET A 548 13.89 -2.88 -2.24
CA MET A 548 12.55 -2.27 -2.28
C MET A 548 11.68 -2.94 -3.34
N ARG A 549 10.36 -2.94 -3.16
CA ARG A 549 9.39 -3.46 -4.15
C ARG A 549 8.33 -2.42 -4.46
N SER A 550 8.10 -2.19 -5.75
CA SER A 550 7.01 -1.35 -6.26
C SER A 550 6.14 -2.17 -7.22
N GLY A 551 4.96 -2.59 -6.77
CA GLY A 551 4.07 -3.47 -7.54
C GLY A 551 4.70 -4.86 -7.80
N ASN A 552 4.85 -5.22 -9.09
CA ASN A 552 5.52 -6.45 -9.51
C ASN A 552 7.04 -6.28 -9.70
N GLN A 553 7.58 -5.07 -9.60
CA GLN A 553 9.00 -4.80 -9.83
C GLN A 553 9.79 -4.81 -8.51
N VAL A 554 10.84 -5.63 -8.46
CA VAL A 554 11.77 -5.76 -7.33
C VAL A 554 13.04 -5.00 -7.66
N PHE A 555 13.52 -4.20 -6.70
CA PHE A 555 14.81 -3.52 -6.79
C PHE A 555 15.83 -4.24 -5.91
N TYR A 556 16.89 -4.74 -6.51
CA TYR A 556 18.03 -5.39 -5.90
C TYR A 556 19.15 -4.39 -5.62
N ARG A 557 20.00 -4.74 -4.64
CA ARG A 557 21.24 -4.05 -4.31
C ARG A 557 22.35 -5.07 -4.11
N VAL A 558 23.59 -4.61 -4.28
CA VAL A 558 24.82 -5.35 -4.01
C VAL A 558 25.51 -4.74 -2.80
N ARG A 559 25.87 -5.57 -1.82
CA ARG A 559 26.51 -5.18 -0.56
C ARG A 559 27.77 -5.99 -0.33
N LEU A 560 28.79 -5.35 0.25
CA LEU A 560 29.90 -6.08 0.88
C LEU A 560 29.61 -6.30 2.36
N GLU A 561 30.11 -7.41 2.87
CA GLU A 561 30.15 -7.73 4.29
C GLU A 561 31.60 -7.72 4.77
N THR A 562 31.87 -6.91 5.80
CA THR A 562 33.21 -6.82 6.40
C THR A 562 33.42 -7.89 7.46
N THR A 563 34.69 -8.18 7.81
CA THR A 563 35.06 -9.08 8.91
C THR A 563 34.48 -8.66 10.27
N PHE A 564 34.17 -7.37 10.42
CA PHE A 564 33.54 -6.79 11.61
C PHE A 564 32.00 -6.88 11.60
N GLY A 565 31.40 -7.62 10.65
CA GLY A 565 29.94 -7.79 10.54
C GLY A 565 29.19 -6.56 10.00
N LYS A 566 29.89 -5.49 9.62
CA LYS A 566 29.29 -4.31 8.96
C LYS A 566 28.95 -4.63 7.51
N LYS A 567 27.73 -4.27 7.07
CA LYS A 567 27.25 -4.41 5.69
C LYS A 567 27.25 -3.05 5.00
N ILE A 568 27.96 -2.92 3.89
CA ILE A 568 28.10 -1.65 3.15
C ILE A 568 27.52 -1.81 1.75
N THR A 569 26.70 -0.85 1.31
CA THR A 569 26.03 -0.91 0.00
C THR A 569 26.94 -0.33 -1.07
N ILE A 570 27.21 -1.13 -2.10
CA ILE A 570 28.05 -0.79 -3.25
C ILE A 570 27.16 -0.20 -4.34
N ILE A 571 26.17 -0.98 -4.79
CA ILE A 571 25.21 -0.59 -5.82
C ILE A 571 23.81 -0.84 -5.30
N ASP A 572 22.88 0.06 -5.62
CA ASP A 572 21.44 -0.11 -5.41
C ASP A 572 20.66 0.13 -6.71
N GLY A 573 19.37 -0.22 -6.75
CA GLY A 573 18.47 0.14 -7.85
C GLY A 573 18.52 -0.79 -9.08
N LEU A 574 19.09 -1.98 -8.96
CA LEU A 574 19.08 -3.01 -10.02
C LEU A 574 17.69 -3.64 -10.08
N THR A 575 17.14 -3.94 -11.26
CA THR A 575 15.78 -4.53 -11.37
C THR A 575 15.77 -6.00 -11.68
N GLU A 576 16.93 -6.58 -11.94
CA GLU A 576 17.10 -7.97 -12.33
C GLU A 576 18.08 -8.63 -11.36
N GLU A 577 17.68 -9.78 -10.82
CA GLU A 577 18.51 -10.55 -9.90
C GLU A 577 19.75 -11.09 -10.60
N ALA A 578 19.61 -11.57 -11.83
CA ALA A 578 20.72 -12.06 -12.65
C ALA A 578 21.84 -11.01 -12.75
N THR A 579 21.48 -9.74 -12.94
CA THR A 579 22.43 -8.63 -13.01
C THR A 579 23.12 -8.36 -11.67
N ALA A 580 22.38 -8.42 -10.56
CA ALA A 580 22.96 -8.28 -9.22
C ALA A 580 23.83 -9.48 -8.83
N ALA A 581 23.43 -10.69 -9.20
CA ALA A 581 24.14 -11.93 -8.92
C ALA A 581 25.46 -12.01 -9.72
N GLU A 582 25.43 -11.67 -11.00
CA GLU A 582 26.62 -11.64 -11.84
C GLU A 582 27.63 -10.58 -11.39
N LEU A 583 27.16 -9.38 -11.06
CA LEU A 583 28.02 -8.33 -10.50
C LEU A 583 28.65 -8.78 -9.17
N SER A 584 27.87 -9.42 -8.30
CA SER A 584 28.38 -9.97 -7.02
C SER A 584 29.46 -11.05 -7.26
N ARG A 585 29.25 -11.90 -8.28
CA ARG A 585 30.19 -12.95 -8.67
C ARG A 585 31.51 -12.38 -9.17
N ARG A 586 31.47 -11.34 -10.02
CA ARG A 586 32.67 -10.66 -10.54
C ARG A 586 33.43 -9.91 -9.45
N LEU A 587 32.72 -9.29 -8.51
CA LEU A 587 33.34 -8.69 -7.31
C LEU A 587 33.99 -9.74 -6.40
N MET A 588 33.40 -10.92 -6.27
CA MET A 588 34.01 -12.04 -5.55
C MET A 588 35.28 -12.56 -6.23
N ARG A 589 35.31 -12.62 -7.57
CA ARG A 589 36.52 -12.99 -8.32
C ARG A 589 37.67 -12.01 -8.08
N TRP A 590 37.40 -10.70 -8.16
CA TRP A 590 38.38 -9.66 -7.83
C TRP A 590 39.01 -9.87 -6.45
N LYS A 591 38.20 -10.23 -5.43
CA LYS A 591 38.69 -10.50 -4.07
C LYS A 591 39.50 -11.80 -3.94
N GLN A 592 39.26 -12.79 -4.80
CA GLN A 592 40.01 -14.06 -4.75
C GLN A 592 41.43 -13.93 -5.32
N GLU A 593 41.65 -12.91 -6.15
CA GLU A 593 42.91 -12.67 -6.86
C GLU A 593 43.73 -11.52 -6.25
N ALA A 594 43.11 -10.69 -5.41
CA ALA A 594 43.71 -9.60 -4.64
C ALA A 594 44.04 -10.04 -3.21
#